data_AF-A0A955QJJ8-F1
#
_entry.id   AF-A0A955QJJ8-F1
#
_cell.length_a   1.000
_cell.length_b   1.000
_cell.length_c   1.000
_cell.angle_alpha   90.00
_cell.angle_beta   90.00
_cell.angle_gamma   90.00
#
_symmetry.space_group_name_H-M   'P 1'
#
loop_
_entity.id
_entity.type
_entity.pdbx_description
1 polymer ?
#
loop_
_entity_poly.entity_id
_entity_poly.type
_entity_poly.pdbx_seq_one_letter_code
_entity_poly.pdbx_strand_id
1 'polypeptide(L)'
;MITTKTAKTDAPLDDVLQHCDSPEDILGEHGLLKGLTKRLVERALAAELTNHLGYAPHARHQAQSGNVRNGTSAKTVETDQGPVELAVPRDRLGTFDPTV
;
A
#
# COMPACT_ATOMS: atom_id res chain seq x y z
N MET A 1 -23.25 16.75 21.80
CA MET A 1 -22.00 17.46 21.43
C MET A 1 -21.01 16.46 20.85
N ILE A 2 -21.18 15.98 19.61
CA ILE A 2 -20.20 15.14 18.89
C ILE A 2 -20.48 15.25 17.37
N THR A 3 -19.99 16.27 16.66
CA THR A 3 -20.29 16.40 15.21
C THR A 3 -19.24 17.21 14.44
N THR A 4 -17.94 16.93 14.62
CA THR A 4 -16.90 17.64 13.85
C THR A 4 -15.81 16.75 13.25
N LYS A 5 -15.87 15.41 13.42
CA LYS A 5 -14.81 14.49 12.92
C LYS A 5 -15.20 13.72 11.64
N THR A 6 -16.47 13.67 11.26
CA THR A 6 -17.00 12.85 10.16
C THR A 6 -16.69 13.44 8.77
N ALA A 7 -16.79 14.76 8.62
CA ALA A 7 -16.79 15.43 7.32
C ALA A 7 -15.51 15.24 6.46
N LYS A 8 -14.36 14.93 7.07
CA LYS A 8 -13.10 14.78 6.32
C LYS A 8 -12.94 13.41 5.67
N THR A 9 -13.71 12.43 6.11
CA THR A 9 -13.61 11.03 5.66
C THR A 9 -14.78 10.64 4.78
N ASP A 10 -15.95 11.26 4.95
CA ASP A 10 -17.17 10.89 4.24
C ASP A 10 -17.07 11.16 2.73
N ALA A 11 -16.58 12.34 2.32
CA ALA A 11 -16.44 12.67 0.90
C ALA A 11 -15.56 11.70 0.10
N PRO A 12 -14.31 11.36 0.51
CA PRO A 12 -13.52 10.37 -0.20
C PRO A 12 -14.07 8.95 -0.08
N LEU A 13 -14.86 8.66 0.96
CA LEU A 13 -15.53 7.37 1.11
C LEU A 13 -16.66 7.23 0.10
N ASP A 14 -17.46 8.29 -0.11
CA ASP A 14 -18.51 8.34 -1.13
C ASP A 14 -17.93 8.15 -2.54
N ASP A 15 -16.79 8.78 -2.83
CA ASP A 15 -16.07 8.60 -4.11
C ASP A 15 -15.64 7.14 -4.33
N VAL A 16 -15.13 6.49 -3.27
CA VAL A 16 -14.68 5.10 -3.31
C VAL A 16 -15.85 4.14 -3.49
N LEU A 17 -17.02 4.45 -2.93
CA LEU A 17 -18.23 3.62 -2.98
C LEU A 17 -19.13 3.91 -4.19
N GLN A 18 -18.84 4.94 -4.99
CA GLN A 18 -19.68 5.39 -6.11
C GLN A 18 -20.05 4.28 -7.12
N HIS A 19 -19.24 3.22 -7.24
CA HIS A 19 -19.42 2.14 -8.21
C HIS A 19 -19.59 0.76 -7.55
N CYS A 20 -20.06 0.73 -6.29
CA CYS A 20 -20.35 -0.52 -5.58
C CYS A 20 -21.86 -0.69 -5.45
N ASP A 21 -22.44 -1.58 -6.24
CA ASP A 21 -23.89 -1.80 -6.30
C ASP A 21 -24.34 -2.94 -5.36
N SER A 22 -23.41 -3.82 -4.98
CA SER A 22 -23.68 -5.00 -4.16
C SER A 22 -22.71 -5.14 -2.99
N PRO A 23 -23.11 -5.84 -1.90
CA PRO A 23 -22.19 -6.20 -0.81
C PRO A 23 -20.97 -6.99 -1.29
N GLU A 24 -21.11 -7.80 -2.34
CA GLU A 24 -20.06 -8.59 -2.96
C GLU A 24 -18.97 -7.71 -3.60
N ASP A 25 -19.33 -6.55 -4.16
CA ASP A 25 -18.36 -5.60 -4.71
C ASP A 25 -17.43 -5.03 -3.63
N ILE A 26 -17.88 -5.03 -2.37
CA ILE A 26 -17.13 -4.50 -1.23
C ILE A 26 -16.38 -5.62 -0.50
N LEU A 27 -17.10 -6.69 -0.16
CA LEU A 27 -16.68 -7.77 0.76
C LEU A 27 -16.30 -9.08 0.05
N GLY A 28 -16.53 -9.19 -1.25
CA GLY A 28 -16.25 -10.41 -2.01
C GLY A 28 -14.74 -10.71 -2.13
N GLU A 29 -14.42 -11.89 -2.69
CA GLU A 29 -13.03 -12.35 -2.88
C GLU A 29 -12.16 -11.39 -3.70
N HIS A 30 -12.79 -10.67 -4.63
CA HIS A 30 -12.17 -9.61 -5.45
C HIS A 30 -12.73 -8.22 -5.10
N GLY A 31 -13.34 -8.11 -3.92
CA GLY A 31 -14.00 -6.91 -3.45
C GLY A 31 -13.04 -5.76 -3.15
N LEU A 32 -13.63 -4.57 -3.06
CA LEU A 32 -12.95 -3.31 -2.83
C LEU A 32 -12.06 -3.33 -1.59
N LEU A 33 -12.52 -3.88 -0.47
CA LEU A 33 -11.75 -3.86 0.78
C LEU A 33 -10.41 -4.58 0.64
N LYS A 34 -10.41 -5.75 -0.01
CA LYS A 34 -9.19 -6.52 -0.26
C LYS A 34 -8.22 -5.76 -1.15
N GLY A 35 -8.73 -5.16 -2.23
CA GLY A 35 -7.96 -4.31 -3.12
C GLY A 35 -7.39 -3.07 -2.44
N LEU A 36 -8.17 -2.45 -1.54
CA LEU A 36 -7.75 -1.29 -0.76
C LEU A 36 -6.65 -1.66 0.23
N THR A 37 -6.82 -2.74 0.99
CA THR A 37 -5.81 -3.26 1.92
C THR A 37 -4.49 -3.53 1.21
N LYS A 38 -4.52 -4.23 0.06
CA LYS A 38 -3.34 -4.43 -0.79
C LYS A 38 -2.64 -3.11 -1.12
N ARG A 39 -3.41 -2.16 -1.66
CA ARG A 39 -2.93 -0.85 -2.11
C ARG A 39 -2.34 0.00 -0.98
N LEU A 40 -2.91 -0.09 0.23
CA LEU A 40 -2.43 0.61 1.42
C LEU A 40 -1.10 0.02 1.89
N VAL A 41 -1.03 -1.31 2.04
CA VAL A 41 0.18 -2.00 2.49
C VAL A 41 1.33 -1.79 1.49
N GLU A 42 1.11 -1.94 0.19
CA GLU A 42 2.14 -1.71 -0.83
C GLU A 42 2.66 -0.26 -0.82
N ARG A 43 1.79 0.73 -0.59
CA ARG A 43 2.20 2.13 -0.45
C ARG A 43 3.00 2.38 0.82
N ALA A 44 2.62 1.77 1.94
CA ALA A 44 3.35 1.87 3.19
C ALA A 44 4.77 1.28 3.02
N LEU A 45 4.89 0.08 2.46
CA LEU A 45 6.17 -0.56 2.16
C LEU A 45 7.03 0.29 1.20
N ALA A 46 6.43 0.91 0.17
CA ALA A 46 7.15 1.78 -0.75
C ALA A 46 7.67 3.06 -0.06
N ALA A 47 6.90 3.60 0.89
CA ALA A 47 7.32 4.72 1.72
C ALA A 47 8.46 4.32 2.67
N GLU A 48 8.39 3.15 3.29
CA GLU A 48 9.50 2.62 4.10
C GLU A 48 10.77 2.47 3.28
N LEU A 49 10.71 1.87 2.08
CA LEU A 49 11.89 1.76 1.21
C LEU A 49 12.43 3.13 0.79
N THR A 50 11.56 4.13 0.67
CA THR A 50 11.98 5.53 0.42
C THR A 50 12.78 6.10 1.58
N ASN A 51 12.32 5.85 2.81
CA ASN A 51 13.03 6.27 4.01
C ASN A 51 14.36 5.51 4.17
N HIS A 52 14.35 4.19 3.94
CA HIS A 52 15.55 3.34 3.98
C HIS A 52 16.64 3.79 3.02
N LEU A 53 16.26 4.15 1.78
CA LEU A 53 17.20 4.58 0.75
C LEU A 53 17.55 6.07 0.82
N GLY A 54 16.72 6.88 1.48
CA GLY A 54 16.87 8.33 1.59
C GLY A 54 16.48 9.11 0.34
N TYR A 55 15.85 8.49 -0.65
CA TYR A 55 15.41 9.19 -1.88
C TYR A 55 14.15 8.59 -2.52
N ALA A 56 13.38 9.48 -3.16
CA ALA A 56 12.13 9.14 -3.84
C ALA A 56 12.37 8.29 -5.10
N PRO A 57 11.39 7.44 -5.50
CA PRO A 57 11.45 6.72 -6.77
C PRO A 57 11.76 7.67 -7.94
N HIS A 58 12.63 7.23 -8.85
CA HIS A 58 13.04 7.96 -10.06
C HIS A 58 13.73 9.32 -9.83
N ALA A 59 14.07 9.67 -8.59
CA ALA A 59 14.88 10.86 -8.33
C ALA A 59 16.26 10.72 -8.98
N ARG A 60 16.75 11.81 -9.59
CA ARG A 60 18.15 11.90 -10.03
C ARG A 60 19.04 12.02 -8.79
N HIS A 61 19.41 10.88 -8.22
CA HIS A 61 20.24 10.80 -7.03
C HIS A 61 21.49 9.97 -7.34
N GLN A 62 22.66 10.47 -6.93
CA GLN A 62 23.86 9.63 -6.85
C GLN A 62 23.74 8.84 -5.56
N ALA A 63 23.46 7.53 -5.64
CA ALA A 63 23.35 6.68 -4.47
C ALA A 63 24.65 6.75 -3.66
N GLN A 64 24.67 7.53 -2.59
CA GLN A 64 25.85 7.74 -1.74
C GLN A 64 26.36 6.41 -1.16
N SER A 65 25.45 5.47 -0.89
CA SER A 65 25.75 4.13 -0.40
C SER A 65 25.96 3.08 -1.50
N GLY A 66 25.76 3.44 -2.77
CA GLY A 66 25.66 2.48 -3.88
C GLY A 66 24.40 1.61 -3.87
N ASN A 67 23.53 1.73 -2.85
CA ASN A 67 22.29 0.97 -2.79
C ASN A 67 21.18 1.61 -3.65
N VAL A 68 20.45 0.77 -4.38
CA VAL A 68 19.40 1.21 -5.29
C VAL A 68 18.17 0.34 -5.21
N ARG A 69 17.02 0.85 -5.65
CA ARG A 69 15.79 0.04 -5.78
C ARG A 69 16.00 -1.09 -6.79
N ASN A 70 15.44 -2.26 -6.50
CA ASN A 70 15.59 -3.45 -7.33
C ASN A 70 14.25 -4.17 -7.57
N GLY A 71 13.25 -3.41 -8.03
CA GLY A 71 11.92 -3.91 -8.33
C GLY A 71 11.16 -4.39 -7.09
N THR A 72 10.29 -5.38 -7.28
CA THR A 72 9.45 -5.97 -6.24
C THR A 72 9.55 -7.49 -6.22
N SER A 73 9.05 -8.10 -5.15
CA SER A 73 8.82 -9.55 -5.02
C SER A 73 7.37 -9.81 -4.61
N ALA A 74 6.78 -10.88 -5.14
CA ALA A 74 5.45 -11.31 -4.72
C ALA A 74 5.51 -11.95 -3.32
N LYS A 75 4.58 -11.60 -2.44
CA LYS A 75 4.33 -12.25 -1.15
C LYS A 75 2.83 -12.32 -0.89
N THR A 76 2.31 -13.52 -0.66
CA THR A 76 0.92 -13.70 -0.23
C THR A 76 0.84 -13.58 1.29
N VAL A 77 -0.09 -12.74 1.77
CA VAL A 77 -0.37 -12.52 3.19
C VAL A 77 -1.81 -12.92 3.48
N GLU A 78 -2.00 -13.70 4.53
CA GLU A 78 -3.32 -14.06 5.02
C GLU A 78 -3.94 -12.86 5.75
N THR A 79 -5.18 -12.53 5.40
CA THR A 79 -5.96 -11.47 6.04
C THR A 79 -7.35 -12.00 6.39
N ASP A 80 -8.10 -11.26 7.19
CA ASP A 80 -9.48 -11.62 7.54
C ASP A 80 -10.40 -11.70 6.31
N GLN A 81 -10.03 -11.03 5.21
CA GLN A 81 -10.74 -11.06 3.92
C GLN A 81 -10.14 -12.10 2.94
N GLY A 82 -9.30 -13.00 3.45
CA GLY A 82 -8.60 -14.05 2.70
C GLY A 82 -7.19 -13.66 2.22
N PRO A 83 -6.57 -14.51 1.38
CA PRO A 83 -5.19 -14.32 0.94
C PRO A 83 -5.04 -13.11 0.02
N VAL A 84 -4.06 -12.25 0.29
CA VAL A 84 -3.72 -11.07 -0.51
C VAL A 84 -2.30 -11.17 -1.03
N GLU A 85 -2.13 -11.18 -2.34
CA GLU A 85 -0.81 -11.11 -2.98
C GLU A 85 -0.32 -9.66 -3.04
N LEU A 86 0.83 -9.40 -2.42
CA LEU A 86 1.49 -8.09 -2.35
C LEU A 86 2.75 -8.05 -3.22
N ALA A 87 3.00 -6.91 -3.85
CA ALA A 87 4.27 -6.57 -4.49
C ALA A 87 5.19 -5.84 -3.49
N VAL A 88 6.02 -6.60 -2.76
CA VAL A 88 6.94 -6.07 -1.74
C VAL A 88 8.16 -5.44 -2.42
N PRO A 89 8.43 -4.14 -2.20
CA PRO A 89 9.56 -3.46 -2.81
C PRO A 89 10.88 -3.90 -2.17
N ARG A 90 11.97 -3.89 -2.95
CA ARG A 90 13.29 -4.34 -2.50
C ARG A 90 14.40 -3.38 -2.90
N ASP A 91 15.47 -3.39 -2.15
CA ASP A 91 16.74 -2.77 -2.48
C ASP A 91 17.71 -3.76 -3.15
N ARG A 92 18.80 -3.25 -3.72
CA ARG A 92 19.78 -4.03 -4.48
C ARG A 92 20.73 -4.78 -3.55
N LEU A 93 21.07 -4.19 -2.41
CA LEU A 93 21.98 -4.80 -1.44
C LEU A 93 21.27 -5.77 -0.49
N GLY A 94 19.93 -5.85 -0.52
CA GLY A 94 19.15 -6.75 0.32
C GLY A 94 19.21 -6.37 1.80
N THR A 95 19.42 -5.09 2.11
CA THR A 95 19.49 -4.58 3.49
C THR A 95 18.17 -3.99 3.96
N PHE A 96 17.16 -3.91 3.10
CA PHE A 96 15.83 -3.46 3.48
C PHE A 96 15.08 -4.56 4.25
N ASP A 97 14.70 -4.24 5.49
CA ASP A 97 13.90 -5.08 6.38
C ASP A 97 12.60 -4.32 6.73
N PRO A 98 11.47 -4.59 6.03
CA PRO A 98 10.23 -3.85 6.21
C PRO A 98 9.58 -4.13 7.57
N THR A 99 8.94 -3.11 8.17
CA THR A 99 8.34 -3.20 9.51
C THR A 99 6.81 -3.21 9.53
N VAL A 100 6.19 -2.84 8.41
CA VAL A 100 4.73 -2.89 8.18
C VAL A 100 4.21 -4.32 8.08
#